data_AF-A0A485L0F4-F1
#
_entry.id   AF-A0A485L0F4-F1
#
_cell.length_a   1.000
_cell.length_b   1.000
_cell.length_c   1.000
_cell.angle_alpha   90.00
_cell.angle_beta   90.00
_cell.angle_gamma   90.00
#
_symmetry.space_group_name_H-M   'P 1'
#
loop_
_entity.id
_entity.type
_entity.pdbx_description
1 polymer ?
#
loop_
_entity_poly.entity_id
_entity_poly.type
_entity_poly.pdbx_seq_one_letter_code
_entity_poly.pdbx_strand_id
1 'polypeptide(L)'
;MWQVVNSDDDEASPKSSKRDRKEKKSKKHKKKHKKHKDKKSLAVNQNEYGKYGIIRESDFHAKSVSFNVWLREVKKIADFNGPKWEAMELFKEYMEDYNTATFPHEKYYDVEKYEMRKLSKKGKKKRKADAVEDEEQLRRDVQRRKLEERKIELELTMQTMNREKIENMRHQEQLRTQMQLHYKAGNVEEARRLEQRLNKFDEKKLPDFDED
;
A
#
# COMPACT_ATOMS: atom_id res chain seq x y z
N MET A 1 -55.92 39.98 -63.81
CA MET A 1 -56.75 39.15 -64.71
C MET A 1 -57.14 37.92 -63.92
N TRP A 2 -58.44 37.68 -63.76
CA TRP A 2 -59.00 36.61 -62.94
C TRP A 2 -59.02 35.26 -63.67
N GLN A 3 -58.89 34.20 -62.87
CA GLN A 3 -59.49 32.85 -62.97
C GLN A 3 -59.11 31.89 -64.11
N VAL A 4 -58.93 30.61 -63.72
CA VAL A 4 -59.68 29.40 -64.17
C VAL A 4 -58.96 28.17 -63.57
N VAL A 5 -59.45 27.55 -62.49
CA VAL A 5 -60.30 26.32 -62.36
C VAL A 5 -60.01 25.15 -63.33
N ASN A 6 -59.77 23.96 -62.77
CA ASN A 6 -60.31 22.60 -63.13
C ASN A 6 -59.47 21.55 -62.36
N SER A 7 -60.01 20.78 -61.40
CA SER A 7 -60.99 19.67 -61.44
C SER A 7 -60.45 18.34 -62.03
N ASP A 8 -60.46 17.35 -61.13
CA ASP A 8 -60.90 15.95 -61.28
C ASP A 8 -60.01 14.83 -61.88
N ASP A 9 -60.22 13.67 -61.21
CA ASP A 9 -60.18 12.27 -61.65
C ASP A 9 -58.86 11.48 -61.79
N ASP A 10 -58.59 10.70 -60.73
CA ASP A 10 -58.58 9.23 -60.65
C ASP A 10 -57.82 8.29 -61.62
N GLU A 11 -57.44 7.15 -61.03
CA GLU A 11 -57.10 5.83 -61.58
C GLU A 11 -55.63 5.36 -61.82
N ALA A 12 -55.48 4.05 -61.53
CA ALA A 12 -54.41 3.10 -61.87
C ALA A 12 -53.24 2.83 -60.88
N SER A 13 -53.48 1.89 -59.95
CA SER A 13 -52.48 0.90 -59.42
C SER A 13 -52.29 -0.24 -60.46
N PRO A 14 -51.17 -1.04 -60.55
CA PRO A 14 -50.67 -1.89 -59.45
C PRO A 14 -49.17 -2.35 -59.43
N LYS A 15 -48.69 -2.62 -58.21
CA LYS A 15 -47.85 -3.74 -57.68
C LYS A 15 -46.62 -4.33 -58.44
N SER A 16 -45.48 -4.31 -57.72
CA SER A 16 -44.48 -5.37 -57.44
C SER A 16 -43.05 -4.80 -57.56
N SER A 17 -42.08 -4.99 -56.65
CA SER A 17 -41.57 -6.23 -56.08
C SER A 17 -40.79 -6.01 -54.76
N LYS A 18 -40.86 -7.01 -53.88
CA LYS A 18 -40.11 -7.17 -52.60
C LYS A 18 -38.61 -7.44 -52.81
N ARG A 19 -37.83 -7.20 -51.73
CA ARG A 19 -36.40 -7.54 -51.42
C ARG A 19 -35.48 -6.32 -51.61
N ASP A 20 -34.71 -5.81 -50.66
CA ASP A 20 -33.98 -6.35 -49.50
C ASP A 20 -34.00 -5.31 -48.35
N ARG A 21 -34.35 -5.62 -47.11
CA ARG A 21 -33.57 -6.32 -46.07
C ARG A 21 -32.20 -5.67 -45.78
N LYS A 22 -32.16 -4.95 -44.64
CA LYS A 22 -31.04 -4.89 -43.67
C LYS A 22 -29.88 -3.94 -44.01
N GLU A 23 -29.85 -2.77 -43.38
CA GLU A 23 -28.75 -2.40 -42.46
C GLU A 23 -28.91 -1.01 -41.81
N LYS A 24 -28.47 -0.93 -40.55
CA LYS A 24 -27.90 0.25 -39.87
C LYS A 24 -28.84 1.32 -39.33
N LYS A 25 -29.74 0.83 -38.48
CA LYS A 25 -30.20 1.47 -37.24
C LYS A 25 -29.03 1.63 -36.24
N SER A 26 -28.24 2.70 -36.32
CA SER A 26 -27.48 3.23 -35.16
C SER A 26 -26.90 4.61 -35.47
N LYS A 27 -27.33 5.65 -34.73
CA LYS A 27 -26.46 6.54 -33.93
C LYS A 27 -27.18 7.85 -33.56
N LYS A 28 -27.14 8.11 -32.24
CA LYS A 28 -27.19 9.43 -31.58
C LYS A 28 -28.56 9.97 -31.14
N HIS A 29 -29.26 9.16 -30.34
CA HIS A 29 -30.10 9.70 -29.26
C HIS A 29 -29.24 10.57 -28.33
N LYS A 30 -29.49 11.88 -28.31
CA LYS A 30 -28.90 12.86 -27.40
C LYS A 30 -29.40 12.57 -25.98
N LYS A 31 -28.61 11.84 -25.18
CA LYS A 31 -28.85 11.63 -23.75
C LYS A 31 -28.90 12.99 -23.05
N LYS A 32 -30.11 13.50 -22.77
CA LYS A 32 -30.33 14.52 -21.75
C LYS A 32 -29.96 13.90 -20.40
N HIS A 33 -28.76 14.18 -19.91
CA HIS A 33 -28.43 13.96 -18.49
C HIS A 33 -29.31 14.93 -17.67
N LYS A 34 -30.49 14.46 -17.25
CA LYS A 34 -31.17 15.04 -16.09
C LYS A 34 -30.30 14.71 -14.89
N LYS A 35 -29.52 15.68 -14.44
CA LYS A 35 -28.85 15.66 -13.15
C LYS A 35 -29.96 15.65 -12.10
N HIS A 36 -30.34 14.46 -11.63
CA HIS A 36 -31.22 14.34 -10.47
C HIS A 36 -30.44 14.94 -9.30
N LYS A 37 -30.80 16.17 -8.94
CA LYS A 37 -30.45 16.75 -7.64
C LYS A 37 -31.17 15.87 -6.64
N ASP A 38 -30.43 15.07 -5.87
CA ASP A 38 -30.96 14.25 -4.79
C ASP A 38 -31.71 15.17 -3.82
N LYS A 39 -33.00 15.31 -4.05
CA LYS A 39 -33.91 15.79 -3.03
C LYS A 39 -33.91 14.65 -2.03
N LYS A 40 -33.28 14.84 -0.87
CA LYS A 40 -33.54 14.01 0.30
C LYS A 40 -35.04 14.14 0.59
N SER A 41 -35.84 13.25 0.01
CA SER A 41 -37.21 13.10 0.42
C SER A 41 -37.17 12.69 1.88
N LEU A 42 -37.85 13.44 2.74
CA LEU A 42 -38.08 13.04 4.13
C LEU A 42 -38.88 11.73 4.22
N ALA A 43 -39.49 11.31 3.11
CA ALA A 43 -40.12 10.01 2.98
C ALA A 43 -39.05 8.90 3.03
N VAL A 44 -39.29 7.93 3.92
CA VAL A 44 -38.53 6.69 4.01
C VAL A 44 -38.49 6.04 2.63
N ASN A 45 -37.29 5.71 2.17
CA ASN A 45 -37.08 5.09 0.88
C ASN A 45 -37.64 3.66 0.94
N GLN A 46 -38.82 3.43 0.36
CA GLN A 46 -39.49 2.12 0.39
C GLN A 46 -38.65 1.01 -0.23
N ASN A 47 -37.72 1.35 -1.14
CA ASN A 47 -36.78 0.40 -1.73
C ASN A 47 -35.66 -0.02 -0.77
N GLU A 48 -35.40 0.75 0.28
CA GLU A 48 -34.37 0.46 1.29
C GLU A 48 -34.96 -0.19 2.55
N TYR A 49 -36.29 -0.20 2.69
CA TYR A 49 -36.96 -0.90 3.78
C TYR A 49 -36.63 -2.39 3.74
N GLY A 50 -36.15 -2.94 4.85
CA GLY A 50 -35.78 -4.35 4.98
C GLY A 50 -34.48 -4.75 4.25
N LYS A 51 -33.66 -3.79 3.79
CA LYS A 51 -32.38 -4.06 3.09
C LYS A 51 -31.43 -4.99 3.85
N TYR A 52 -31.42 -4.92 5.18
CA TYR A 52 -30.59 -5.75 6.06
C TYR A 52 -31.41 -6.83 6.79
N GLY A 53 -32.59 -7.15 6.27
CA GLY A 53 -33.61 -7.95 6.94
C GLY A 53 -34.61 -7.09 7.72
N ILE A 54 -35.71 -7.72 8.15
CA ILE A 54 -36.73 -7.09 8.99
C ILE A 54 -36.65 -7.76 10.35
N ILE A 55 -36.42 -6.96 11.40
CA ILE A 55 -36.38 -7.43 12.77
C ILE A 55 -37.71 -7.14 13.47
N ARG A 56 -38.11 -8.03 14.37
CA ARG A 56 -39.30 -7.92 15.23
C ARG A 56 -38.90 -7.97 16.70
N GLU A 57 -39.85 -7.71 17.60
CA GLU A 57 -39.62 -7.76 19.06
C GLU A 57 -39.04 -9.11 19.52
N SER A 58 -39.40 -10.21 18.84
CA SER A 58 -38.85 -11.55 19.08
C SER A 58 -37.34 -11.65 18.89
N ASP A 59 -36.77 -10.80 18.03
CA ASP A 59 -35.34 -10.81 17.68
C ASP A 59 -34.48 -10.02 18.68
N PHE A 60 -35.07 -9.55 19.79
CA PHE A 60 -34.38 -8.80 20.84
C PHE A 60 -33.09 -9.46 21.31
N HIS A 61 -33.13 -10.77 21.56
CA HIS A 61 -31.96 -11.51 22.03
C HIS A 61 -30.90 -11.68 20.92
N ALA A 62 -31.32 -11.98 19.69
CA ALA A 62 -30.42 -12.16 18.55
C ALA A 62 -29.69 -10.86 18.18
N LYS A 63 -30.37 -9.70 18.33
CA LYS A 63 -29.79 -8.38 18.05
C LYS A 63 -29.28 -7.65 19.29
N SER A 64 -29.31 -8.27 20.46
CA SER A 64 -28.92 -7.66 21.75
C SER A 64 -27.54 -6.99 21.70
N VAL A 65 -26.54 -7.62 21.07
CA VAL A 65 -25.20 -7.05 20.90
C VAL A 65 -25.23 -5.77 20.06
N SER A 66 -25.95 -5.79 18.94
CA SER A 66 -26.06 -4.62 18.04
C SER A 66 -26.86 -3.49 18.69
N PHE A 67 -27.91 -3.84 19.42
CA PHE A 67 -28.72 -2.92 20.21
C PHE A 67 -27.90 -2.22 21.30
N ASN A 68 -27.08 -2.96 22.06
CA ASN A 68 -26.20 -2.38 23.08
C ASN A 68 -25.20 -1.38 22.50
N VAL A 69 -24.63 -1.68 21.33
CA VAL A 69 -23.73 -0.73 20.63
C VAL A 69 -24.49 0.53 20.19
N TRP A 70 -25.71 0.37 19.69
CA TRP A 70 -26.56 1.51 19.35
C TRP A 70 -26.90 2.38 20.57
N LEU A 71 -27.25 1.77 21.71
CA LEU A 71 -27.48 2.49 22.96
C LEU A 71 -26.26 3.31 23.39
N ARG A 72 -25.07 2.70 23.31
CA ARG A 72 -23.83 3.38 23.69
C ARG A 72 -23.45 4.52 22.75
N GLU A 73 -23.63 4.35 21.45
CA GLU A 73 -23.12 5.32 20.47
C GLU A 73 -24.14 6.38 20.06
N VAL A 74 -25.42 6.01 19.90
CA VAL A 74 -26.51 6.91 19.50
C VAL A 74 -27.16 7.54 20.73
N LYS A 75 -27.63 6.72 21.67
CA LYS A 75 -28.28 7.21 22.91
C LYS A 75 -27.28 7.66 23.98
N LYS A 76 -25.98 7.38 23.81
CA LYS A 76 -24.90 7.70 24.77
C LYS A 76 -25.09 7.07 26.16
N ILE A 77 -25.84 5.98 26.25
CA ILE A 77 -26.04 5.21 27.48
C ILE A 77 -25.04 4.06 27.47
N ALA A 78 -24.02 4.12 28.33
CA ALA A 78 -22.94 3.14 28.35
C ALA A 78 -23.41 1.74 28.77
N ASP A 79 -24.24 1.67 29.82
CA ASP A 79 -24.82 0.45 30.36
C ASP A 79 -26.27 0.73 30.76
N PHE A 80 -27.22 0.20 29.98
CA PHE A 80 -28.64 0.33 30.32
C PHE A 80 -28.98 -0.65 31.44
N ASN A 81 -29.22 -0.12 32.65
CA ASN A 81 -29.59 -0.91 33.83
C ASN A 81 -31.07 -0.74 34.23
N GLY A 82 -31.90 -0.32 33.27
CA GLY A 82 -33.33 -0.07 33.50
C GLY A 82 -34.18 -1.35 33.43
N PRO A 83 -35.47 -1.25 33.80
CA PRO A 83 -36.41 -2.36 33.69
C PRO A 83 -36.64 -2.79 32.23
N LYS A 84 -36.99 -4.07 32.02
CA LYS A 84 -37.13 -4.68 30.69
C LYS A 84 -38.09 -3.94 29.75
N TRP A 85 -39.15 -3.32 30.27
CA TRP A 85 -40.13 -2.61 29.45
C TRP A 85 -39.54 -1.37 28.77
N GLU A 86 -38.65 -0.64 29.46
CA GLU A 86 -37.96 0.53 28.92
C GLU A 86 -36.91 0.09 27.88
N ALA A 87 -36.22 -1.03 28.12
CA ALA A 87 -35.36 -1.65 27.10
C ALA A 87 -36.14 -2.02 25.83
N MET A 88 -37.38 -2.51 25.99
CA MET A 88 -38.23 -2.87 24.85
C MET A 88 -38.73 -1.65 24.08
N GLU A 89 -39.01 -0.54 24.75
CA GLU A 89 -39.35 0.73 24.10
C GLU A 89 -38.19 1.27 23.27
N LEU A 90 -36.99 1.28 23.85
CA LEU A 90 -35.76 1.62 23.12
C LEU A 90 -35.48 0.65 21.96
N PHE A 91 -35.82 -0.63 22.13
CA PHE A 91 -35.69 -1.61 21.08
C PHE A 91 -36.68 -1.40 19.92
N LYS A 92 -37.87 -0.84 20.18
CA LYS A 92 -38.82 -0.46 19.11
C LYS A 92 -38.25 0.66 18.25
N GLU A 93 -37.63 1.67 18.84
CA GLU A 93 -36.94 2.74 18.09
C GLU A 93 -35.77 2.16 17.28
N TYR A 94 -34.96 1.28 17.87
CA TYR A 94 -33.91 0.57 17.16
C TYR A 94 -34.46 -0.29 16.00
N MET A 95 -35.61 -0.93 16.19
CA MET A 95 -36.30 -1.73 15.17
C MET A 95 -36.76 -0.88 14.00
N GLU A 96 -37.37 0.27 14.27
CA GLU A 96 -37.79 1.22 13.25
C GLU A 96 -36.59 1.68 12.41
N ASP A 97 -35.51 2.11 13.06
CA ASP A 97 -34.32 2.57 12.36
C ASP A 97 -33.58 1.45 11.60
N TYR A 98 -33.61 0.23 12.14
CA TYR A 98 -33.06 -0.95 11.48
C TYR A 98 -33.85 -1.28 10.21
N ASN A 99 -35.18 -1.37 10.33
CA ASN A 99 -36.05 -1.79 9.24
C ASN A 99 -36.13 -0.72 8.14
N THR A 100 -36.06 0.56 8.51
CA THR A 100 -36.07 1.70 7.56
C THR A 100 -34.69 2.05 7.01
N ALA A 101 -33.64 1.35 7.46
CA ALA A 101 -32.26 1.57 7.05
C ALA A 101 -31.75 3.02 7.28
N THR A 102 -32.19 3.67 8.36
CA THR A 102 -31.90 5.09 8.67
C THR A 102 -30.64 5.31 9.51
N PHE A 103 -29.97 4.25 9.98
CA PHE A 103 -28.79 4.41 10.81
C PHE A 103 -27.65 5.12 10.08
N PRO A 104 -26.92 6.03 10.77
CA PRO A 104 -25.82 6.78 10.15
C PRO A 104 -24.65 5.92 9.65
N HIS A 105 -24.47 4.71 10.19
CA HIS A 105 -23.33 3.84 9.87
C HIS A 105 -23.75 2.38 9.76
N GLU A 106 -23.20 1.66 8.78
CA GLU A 106 -23.55 0.26 8.47
C GLU A 106 -23.26 -0.73 9.64
N LYS A 107 -22.40 -0.31 10.59
CA LYS A 107 -21.98 -1.13 11.74
C LYS A 107 -23.14 -1.51 12.67
N TYR A 108 -24.21 -0.73 12.71
CA TYR A 108 -25.33 -0.97 13.62
C TYR A 108 -26.26 -2.09 13.12
N TYR A 109 -26.22 -2.44 11.84
CA TYR A 109 -27.03 -3.53 11.31
C TYR A 109 -26.46 -4.92 11.65
N ASP A 110 -25.14 -5.02 11.73
CA ASP A 110 -24.43 -6.27 12.01
C ASP A 110 -23.05 -5.98 12.61
N VAL A 111 -23.04 -5.78 13.93
CA VAL A 111 -21.80 -5.51 14.68
C VAL A 111 -20.82 -6.67 14.54
N GLU A 112 -21.30 -7.91 14.62
CA GLU A 112 -20.44 -9.10 14.54
C GLU A 112 -19.71 -9.21 13.20
N LYS A 113 -20.43 -9.03 12.09
CA LYS A 113 -19.82 -9.04 10.75
C LYS A 113 -18.85 -7.88 10.55
N TYR A 114 -19.14 -6.72 11.13
CA TYR A 114 -18.24 -5.56 11.07
C TYR A 114 -16.95 -5.82 11.87
N GLU A 115 -17.06 -6.33 13.08
CA GLU A 115 -15.91 -6.65 13.93
C GLU A 115 -15.07 -7.79 13.34
N MET A 116 -15.71 -8.87 12.89
CA MET A 116 -15.03 -9.98 12.21
C MET A 116 -14.26 -9.50 10.97
N ARG A 117 -14.84 -8.60 10.18
CA ARG A 117 -14.16 -7.99 9.03
C ARG A 117 -12.97 -7.11 9.46
N LYS A 118 -13.11 -6.36 10.56
CA LYS A 118 -12.03 -5.52 11.12
C LYS A 118 -10.87 -6.37 11.65
N LEU A 119 -11.18 -7.44 12.39
CA LEU A 119 -10.18 -8.40 12.88
C LEU A 119 -9.48 -9.11 11.71
N SER A 120 -10.22 -9.59 10.71
CA SER A 120 -9.63 -10.22 9.52
C SER A 120 -8.69 -9.28 8.76
N LYS A 121 -9.07 -8.02 8.57
CA LYS A 121 -8.20 -7.00 7.94
C LYS A 121 -6.95 -6.73 8.77
N LYS A 122 -7.06 -6.66 10.10
CA LYS A 122 -5.91 -6.45 11.00
C LYS A 122 -4.97 -7.66 10.98
N GLY A 123 -5.50 -8.88 11.01
CA GLY A 123 -4.72 -10.12 10.91
C GLY A 123 -3.98 -10.24 9.57
N LYS A 124 -4.63 -9.89 8.44
CA LYS A 124 -3.98 -9.86 7.12
C LYS A 124 -2.86 -8.82 7.02
N LYS A 125 -3.03 -7.64 7.65
CA LYS A 125 -1.98 -6.62 7.70
C LYS A 125 -0.79 -7.07 8.54
N LYS A 126 -1.04 -7.68 9.70
CA LYS A 126 0.01 -8.22 10.58
C LYS A 126 0.82 -9.31 9.88
N ARG A 127 0.14 -10.31 9.30
CA ARG A 127 0.81 -11.38 8.53
C ARG A 127 1.64 -10.89 7.35
N LYS A 128 1.22 -9.80 6.70
CA LYS A 128 1.99 -9.17 5.60
C LYS A 128 3.20 -8.39 6.13
N ALA A 129 3.09 -7.76 7.29
CA ALA A 129 4.21 -7.06 7.92
C ALA A 129 5.27 -8.07 8.38
N ASP A 130 4.86 -9.12 9.10
CA ASP A 130 5.75 -10.17 9.60
C ASP A 130 6.50 -10.87 8.44
N ALA A 131 5.81 -11.17 7.33
CA ALA A 131 6.43 -11.80 6.15
C ALA A 131 7.45 -10.91 5.41
N VAL A 132 7.28 -9.58 5.44
CA VAL A 132 8.23 -8.63 4.83
C VAL A 132 9.45 -8.44 5.73
N GLU A 133 9.25 -8.44 7.05
CA GLU A 133 10.32 -8.37 8.04
C GLU A 133 11.22 -9.62 7.98
N ASP A 134 10.62 -10.82 7.86
CA ASP A 134 11.36 -12.07 7.69
C ASP A 134 12.24 -12.08 6.41
N GLU A 135 11.74 -11.57 5.27
CA GLU A 135 12.52 -11.51 4.02
C GLU A 135 13.67 -10.50 4.09
N GLU A 136 13.44 -9.34 4.71
CA GLU A 136 14.45 -8.29 4.84
C GLU A 136 15.58 -8.71 5.78
N GLN A 137 15.25 -9.43 6.85
CA GLN A 137 16.22 -9.96 7.81
C GLN A 137 17.14 -11.00 7.16
N LEU A 138 16.58 -11.89 6.34
CA LEU A 138 17.35 -12.88 5.60
C LEU A 138 18.33 -12.25 4.59
N ARG A 139 17.93 -11.14 3.94
CA ARG A 139 18.82 -10.38 3.05
C ARG A 139 19.99 -9.75 3.81
N ARG A 140 19.75 -9.16 4.99
CA ARG A 140 20.81 -8.56 5.81
C ARG A 140 21.82 -9.62 6.26
N ASP A 141 21.34 -10.79 6.67
CA ASP A 141 22.21 -11.88 7.12
C ASP A 141 23.10 -12.44 6.00
N VAL A 142 22.56 -12.58 4.79
CA VAL A 142 23.35 -13.00 3.61
C VAL A 142 24.44 -11.99 3.25
N GLN A 143 24.13 -10.68 3.34
CA GLN A 143 25.13 -9.64 3.05
C GLN A 143 26.25 -9.63 4.10
N ARG A 144 25.91 -9.82 5.37
CA ARG A 144 26.90 -9.91 6.46
C ARG A 144 27.84 -11.09 6.26
N ARG A 145 27.30 -12.29 5.98
CA ARG A 145 28.12 -13.49 5.72
C ARG A 145 29.07 -13.29 4.54
N LYS A 146 28.59 -12.72 3.43
CA LYS A 146 29.45 -12.43 2.27
C LYS A 146 30.58 -11.45 2.59
N LEU A 147 30.32 -10.45 3.43
CA LEU A 147 31.33 -9.48 3.83
C LEU A 147 32.37 -10.12 4.76
N GLU A 148 31.92 -10.95 5.71
CA GLU A 148 32.79 -11.70 6.60
C GLU A 148 33.67 -12.69 5.84
N GLU A 149 33.10 -13.45 4.90
CA GLU A 149 33.82 -14.37 4.02
C GLU A 149 34.90 -13.64 3.21
N ARG A 150 34.56 -12.50 2.58
CA ARG A 150 35.56 -11.66 1.87
C ARG A 150 36.66 -11.14 2.79
N LYS A 151 36.31 -10.79 4.02
CA LYS A 151 37.30 -10.27 4.99
C LYS A 151 38.26 -11.38 5.41
N ILE A 152 37.75 -12.58 5.68
CA ILE A 152 38.55 -13.76 6.02
C ILE A 152 39.42 -14.18 4.83
N GLU A 153 38.87 -14.18 3.61
CA GLU A 153 39.61 -14.49 2.38
C GLU A 153 40.73 -13.48 2.13
N LEU A 154 40.46 -12.18 2.31
CA LEU A 154 41.47 -11.14 2.22
C LEU A 154 42.54 -11.31 3.30
N GLU A 155 42.16 -11.59 4.54
CA GLU A 155 43.09 -11.81 5.65
C GLU A 155 43.98 -13.03 5.41
N LEU A 156 43.41 -14.15 4.95
CA LEU A 156 44.16 -15.35 4.59
C LEU A 156 45.10 -15.11 3.41
N THR A 157 44.65 -14.35 2.40
CA THR A 157 45.49 -13.94 1.25
C THR A 157 46.63 -13.02 1.71
N MET A 158 46.36 -12.12 2.66
CA MET A 158 47.39 -11.25 3.25
C MET A 158 48.38 -12.04 4.12
N GLN A 159 47.92 -13.05 4.86
CA GLN A 159 48.79 -13.92 5.66
C GLN A 159 49.67 -14.81 4.79
N THR A 160 49.13 -15.37 3.71
CA THR A 160 49.87 -16.25 2.78
C THR A 160 50.91 -15.49 1.95
N MET A 161 50.63 -14.25 1.55
CA MET A 161 51.58 -13.45 0.76
C MET A 161 52.64 -12.71 1.58
N ASN A 162 52.49 -12.50 2.91
CA ASN A 162 53.23 -11.42 3.58
C ASN A 162 53.88 -11.73 4.93
N ARG A 163 54.52 -12.88 5.19
CA ARG A 163 55.33 -12.94 6.45
C ARG A 163 56.52 -11.97 6.41
N GLU A 164 57.39 -12.10 5.40
CA GLU A 164 58.54 -11.20 5.21
C GLU A 164 58.13 -9.78 4.79
N LYS A 165 57.05 -9.66 4.02
CA LYS A 165 56.53 -8.36 3.57
C LYS A 165 55.86 -7.57 4.70
N ILE A 166 55.22 -8.24 5.68
CA ILE A 166 54.72 -7.57 6.90
C ILE A 166 55.88 -7.06 7.76
N GLU A 167 56.95 -7.86 7.94
CA GLU A 167 58.13 -7.45 8.71
C GLU A 167 58.85 -6.24 8.07
N ASN A 168 59.02 -6.26 6.75
CA ASN A 168 59.60 -5.14 5.99
C ASN A 168 58.72 -3.87 6.06
N MET A 169 57.40 -4.00 5.96
CA MET A 169 56.47 -2.87 6.11
C MET A 169 56.53 -2.25 7.50
N ARG A 170 56.58 -3.07 8.56
CA ARG A 170 56.75 -2.61 9.95
C ARG A 170 58.08 -1.87 10.12
N HIS A 171 59.15 -2.38 9.53
CA HIS A 171 60.46 -1.72 9.59
C HIS A 171 60.46 -0.36 8.87
N GLN A 172 59.83 -0.26 7.69
CA GLN A 172 59.66 1.01 7.00
C GLN A 172 58.82 2.02 7.79
N GLU A 173 57.76 1.58 8.45
CA GLU A 173 56.91 2.43 9.28
C GLU A 173 57.67 2.98 10.50
N GLN A 174 58.53 2.15 11.12
CA GLN A 174 59.44 2.59 12.19
C GLN A 174 60.40 3.68 11.70
N LEU A 175 61.00 3.50 10.51
CA LEU A 175 61.92 4.49 9.92
C LEU A 175 61.20 5.80 9.58
N ARG A 176 59.97 5.75 9.05
CA ARG A 176 59.13 6.94 8.80
C ARG A 176 58.79 7.67 10.10
N THR A 177 58.46 6.92 11.15
CA THR A 177 58.17 7.49 12.48
C THR A 177 59.41 8.17 13.07
N GLN A 178 60.58 7.52 12.99
CA GLN A 178 61.84 8.12 13.43
C GLN A 178 62.17 9.39 12.65
N MET A 179 62.02 9.37 11.32
CA MET A 179 62.21 10.56 10.48
C MET A 179 61.30 11.72 10.92
N GLN A 180 60.02 11.46 11.15
CA GLN A 180 59.07 12.48 11.65
C GLN A 180 59.47 13.03 13.03
N LEU A 181 60.01 12.18 13.91
CA LEU A 181 60.55 12.61 15.20
C LEU A 181 61.79 13.49 15.04
N HIS A 182 62.71 13.15 14.12
CA HIS A 182 63.88 13.98 13.82
C HIS A 182 63.51 15.35 13.23
N TYR A 183 62.51 15.41 12.35
CA TYR A 183 61.97 16.68 11.86
C TYR A 183 61.35 17.52 12.99
N LYS A 184 60.58 16.90 13.90
CA LYS A 184 60.01 17.60 15.06
C LYS A 184 61.07 18.08 16.05
N ALA A 185 62.18 17.36 16.17
CA ALA A 185 63.31 17.72 17.02
C ALA A 185 64.27 18.76 16.40
N GLY A 186 64.02 19.20 15.16
CA GLY A 186 64.87 20.18 14.47
C GLY A 186 66.16 19.59 13.87
N ASN A 187 66.34 18.27 13.94
CA ASN A 187 67.51 17.56 13.41
C ASN A 187 67.29 17.16 11.95
N VAL A 188 67.31 18.16 11.07
CA VAL A 188 66.94 18.05 9.65
C VAL A 188 67.89 17.14 8.86
N GLU A 189 69.17 17.09 9.22
CA GLU A 189 70.19 16.29 8.53
C GLU A 189 69.95 14.77 8.69
N GLU A 190 69.67 14.32 9.91
CA GLU A 190 69.37 12.90 10.19
C GLU A 190 68.01 12.49 9.61
N ALA A 191 67.03 13.40 9.60
CA ALA A 191 65.74 13.15 8.93
C ALA A 191 65.91 12.92 7.41
N ARG A 192 66.73 13.73 6.74
CA ARG A 192 67.04 13.60 5.31
C ARG A 192 67.83 12.33 4.98
N ARG A 193 68.69 11.88 5.89
CA ARG A 193 69.43 10.62 5.76
C ARG A 193 68.49 9.41 5.85
N LEU A 194 67.52 9.45 6.77
CA LEU A 194 66.47 8.44 6.88
C LEU A 194 65.55 8.43 5.64
N GLU A 195 65.24 9.60 5.09
CA GLU A 195 64.49 9.75 3.83
C GLU A 195 65.21 9.08 2.65
N GLN A 196 66.51 9.30 2.49
CA GLN A 196 67.30 8.64 1.43
C GLN A 196 67.34 7.12 1.59
N ARG A 197 67.43 6.63 2.83
CA ARG A 197 67.42 5.18 3.12
C ARG A 197 66.05 4.55 2.84
N LEU A 198 64.97 5.28 3.10
CA LEU A 198 63.61 4.87 2.78
C LEU A 198 63.39 4.84 1.25
N ASN A 199 63.85 5.87 0.53
CA ASN A 199 63.71 5.96 -0.93
C ASN A 199 64.51 4.88 -1.68
N LYS A 200 65.74 4.58 -1.23
CA LYS A 200 66.57 3.50 -1.81
C LYS A 200 65.94 2.11 -1.65
N PHE A 201 65.13 1.91 -0.62
CA PHE A 201 64.39 0.67 -0.43
C PHE A 201 63.21 0.55 -1.40
N ASP A 202 62.58 1.68 -1.77
CA ASP A 202 61.49 1.74 -2.73
C ASP A 202 61.97 1.59 -4.19
N GLU A 203 63.16 2.11 -4.55
CA GLU A 203 63.78 1.90 -5.87
C GLU A 203 64.15 0.43 -6.15
N LYS A 204 64.56 -0.32 -5.12
CA LYS A 204 64.90 -1.75 -5.24
C LYS A 204 63.70 -2.66 -5.55
N LYS A 205 62.49 -2.10 -5.59
CA LYS A 205 61.20 -2.79 -5.76
C LYS A 205 60.67 -2.74 -7.19
N LEU A 206 61.38 -2.08 -8.13
CA LEU A 206 61.09 -2.18 -9.56
C LEU A 206 61.83 -3.41 -10.10
N PRO A 207 61.16 -4.53 -10.41
CA PRO A 207 61.75 -5.53 -11.28
C PRO A 207 61.87 -4.90 -12.67
N ASP A 208 63.05 -4.99 -13.28
CA ASP A 208 63.20 -4.81 -14.73
C ASP A 208 62.26 -5.83 -15.38
N PHE A 209 61.19 -5.33 -16.00
CA PHE A 209 60.28 -6.13 -16.79
C PHE A 209 60.96 -6.32 -18.14
N ASP A 210 61.90 -7.26 -18.21
CA ASP A 210 62.45 -7.72 -19.48
C ASP A 210 61.30 -8.38 -20.26
N GLU A 211 60.86 -7.70 -21.33
CA GLU A 211 60.07 -8.28 -22.41
C GLU A 211 60.92 -9.35 -23.11
N ASP A 212 60.57 -10.63 -22.96
CA ASP A 212 60.61 -11.69 -23.99
C ASP A 212 60.04 -13.04 -23.48
#